data_AF-A0A0B6YGT1-F1
#
_entry.id   AF-A0A0B6YGT1-F1
#
_cell.length_a   1.000
_cell.length_b   1.000
_cell.length_c   1.000
_cell.angle_alpha   90.00
_cell.angle_beta   90.00
_cell.angle_gamma   90.00
#
_symmetry.space_group_name_H-M   'P 1'
#
loop_
_entity.id
_entity.type
_entity.pdbx_description
1 polymer ?
#
loop_
_entity_poly.entity_id
_entity_poly.type
_entity_poly.pdbx_seq_one_letter_code
_entity_poly.pdbx_strand_id
1 'polypeptide(L)' 'LPMPSVVSQVVIILTPLPTCNRLTDCDSCTKHTNVQFDCLWCGTLRRCSDGLDWYRQHWDREGCQLTDGKCNKK' A
#
# COMPACT_ATOMS: atom_id res chain seq x y z
N LEU A 1 8.89 22.53 16.70
CA LEU A 1 7.48 22.92 16.87
C LEU A 1 6.87 22.01 17.94
N PRO A 2 6.30 22.53 19.04
CA PRO A 2 5.80 21.68 20.10
C PRO A 2 4.52 20.98 19.63
N MET A 3 4.46 19.66 19.81
CA MET A 3 3.23 18.90 19.58
C MET A 3 2.20 19.33 20.63
N PRO A 4 0.98 19.72 20.26
CA PRO A 4 -0.03 20.13 21.24
C PRO A 4 -0.34 18.97 22.19
N SER A 5 -0.36 19.26 23.50
CA SER A 5 -0.79 18.31 24.53
C SER A 5 -2.25 17.95 24.31
N VAL A 6 -2.58 16.66 24.47
CA VAL A 6 -3.95 16.16 24.34
C VAL A 6 -4.82 16.84 25.40
N VAL A 7 -5.74 17.69 24.96
CA VAL A 7 -6.75 18.32 25.83
C VAL A 7 -7.78 17.26 26.18
N SER A 8 -7.94 16.96 27.47
CA SER A 8 -8.94 16.04 27.96
C SER A 8 -10.33 16.54 27.55
N GLN A 9 -11.14 15.67 26.91
CA GLN A 9 -12.51 15.86 26.39
C GLN A 9 -12.70 16.13 24.88
N VAL A 10 -11.70 15.93 24.02
CA VAL A 10 -11.90 16.05 22.56
C VAL A 10 -11.84 14.69 21.86
N VAL A 11 -12.81 14.40 20.99
CA VAL A 11 -12.79 13.24 20.08
C VAL A 11 -12.13 13.66 18.78
N ILE A 12 -11.05 12.97 18.40
CA ILE A 12 -10.36 13.16 17.12
C ILE A 12 -10.77 12.02 16.19
N ILE A 13 -11.36 12.37 15.04
CA ILE A 13 -11.68 11.41 13.99
C ILE A 13 -10.61 11.52 12.90
N LEU A 14 -9.90 10.42 12.68
CA LEU A 14 -8.91 10.30 11.62
C LEU A 14 -9.52 9.50 10.46
N THR A 15 -9.53 10.07 9.27
CA THR A 15 -9.95 9.36 8.05
C THR A 15 -8.70 8.81 7.36
N PRO A 16 -8.60 7.48 7.16
CA PRO A 16 -7.43 6.90 6.50
C PRO A 16 -7.41 7.29 5.03
N LEU A 17 -6.23 7.67 4.53
CA LEU A 17 -6.01 7.83 3.10
C LEU A 17 -6.06 6.46 2.38
N PRO A 18 -6.43 6.43 1.09
CA PRO A 18 -6.32 5.21 0.27
C PRO A 18 -4.89 4.68 0.22
N THR A 19 -4.74 3.36 0.29
CA THR A 19 -3.46 2.63 0.32
C THR A 19 -3.43 1.54 -0.76
N CYS A 20 -2.23 1.12 -1.18
CA CYS A 20 -2.04 0.17 -2.28
C CYS A 20 -2.80 -1.15 -2.10
N ASN A 21 -2.86 -1.67 -0.88
CA ASN A 21 -3.54 -2.92 -0.55
C ASN A 21 -5.07 -2.92 -0.79
N ARG A 22 -5.68 -1.76 -1.09
CA ARG A 22 -7.07 -1.67 -1.54
C ARG A 22 -7.26 -2.03 -3.02
N LEU A 23 -6.18 -2.03 -3.80
CA LEU A 23 -6.18 -2.38 -5.22
C LEU A 23 -5.93 -3.89 -5.34
N THR A 24 -6.92 -4.63 -5.84
CA THR A 24 -6.96 -6.10 -5.74
C THR A 24 -6.56 -6.83 -7.02
N ASP A 25 -6.27 -6.10 -8.09
CA ASP A 25 -5.85 -6.67 -9.36
C ASP A 25 -4.69 -5.86 -9.94
N CYS A 26 -4.01 -6.46 -10.92
CA CYS A 26 -2.79 -5.87 -11.45
C CYS A 26 -3.05 -4.57 -12.21
N ASP A 27 -4.15 -4.49 -12.97
CA ASP A 27 -4.46 -3.29 -13.75
C ASP A 27 -4.83 -2.14 -12.82
N SER A 28 -5.67 -2.37 -11.80
CA SER A 28 -5.96 -1.33 -10.80
C SER A 28 -4.71 -0.93 -10.02
N CYS A 29 -3.83 -1.88 -9.67
CA CYS A 29 -2.60 -1.60 -8.96
C CYS A 29 -1.63 -0.72 -9.76
N THR A 30 -1.47 -0.98 -11.06
CA THR A 30 -0.46 -0.32 -11.90
C THR A 30 -0.95 0.95 -12.58
N LYS A 31 -2.28 1.12 -12.74
CA LYS A 31 -2.88 2.28 -13.43
C LYS A 31 -3.62 3.22 -12.49
N HIS A 32 -3.50 3.05 -11.17
CA HIS A 32 -4.20 3.89 -10.21
C HIS A 32 -3.81 5.36 -10.34
N THR A 33 -4.76 6.24 -10.02
CA THR A 33 -4.53 7.70 -9.92
C THR A 33 -4.98 8.27 -8.58
N ASN A 34 -5.61 7.44 -7.74
CA ASN A 34 -6.31 7.80 -6.51
C ASN A 34 -5.59 7.33 -5.23
N VAL A 35 -4.39 6.78 -5.36
CA VAL A 35 -3.53 6.36 -4.24
C VAL A 35 -2.22 7.13 -4.38
N GLN A 36 -1.72 7.70 -3.28
CA GLN A 36 -0.50 8.52 -3.28
C GLN A 36 0.74 7.76 -2.81
N PHE A 37 0.79 6.46 -3.11
CA PHE A 37 1.89 5.57 -2.76
C PHE A 37 2.47 4.95 -4.04
N ASP A 38 3.76 4.64 -4.03
CA ASP A 38 4.45 3.97 -5.15
C ASP A 38 4.08 2.49 -5.18
N CYS A 39 2.84 2.19 -5.55
CA CYS A 39 2.30 0.84 -5.53
C CYS A 39 2.94 -0.05 -6.59
N LEU A 40 3.32 -1.25 -6.17
CA LEU A 40 3.83 -2.31 -7.01
C LEU A 40 2.88 -3.52 -6.95
N TRP A 41 2.74 -4.20 -8.08
CA TRP A 41 2.00 -5.46 -8.15
C TRP A 41 2.96 -6.64 -8.03
N CYS A 42 2.75 -7.49 -7.04
CA CYS A 42 3.44 -8.78 -6.96
C CYS A 42 2.60 -9.88 -7.60
N GLY A 43 3.07 -10.41 -8.74
CA GLY A 43 2.39 -11.46 -9.49
C GLY A 43 2.27 -12.78 -8.71
N THR A 44 3.34 -13.18 -8.00
CA THR A 44 3.38 -14.41 -7.19
C THR A 44 2.34 -14.38 -6.08
N LEU A 45 2.23 -13.25 -5.38
CA LEU A 45 1.29 -13.05 -4.27
C LEU A 45 -0.10 -12.61 -4.71
N ARG A 46 -0.26 -12.20 -5.98
CA ARG A 46 -1.46 -11.56 -6.52
C ARG A 46 -1.92 -10.41 -5.62
N ARG A 47 -0.99 -9.52 -5.26
CA ARG A 47 -1.22 -8.44 -4.31
C ARG A 47 -0.56 -7.15 -4.76
N CYS A 48 -1.25 -6.03 -4.51
CA CYS A 48 -0.71 -4.68 -4.64
C CYS A 48 -0.18 -4.18 -3.30
N SER A 49 1.02 -3.62 -3.27
CA SER A 49 1.66 -3.06 -2.07
C SER A 49 2.71 -2.02 -2.46
N ASP A 50 2.98 -1.06 -1.59
CA ASP A 50 4.21 -0.23 -1.64
C ASP A 50 5.40 -0.96 -0.99
N GLY A 51 5.17 -2.20 -0.54
CA GLY A 51 6.11 -3.02 0.19
C GLY A 51 6.17 -2.68 1.66
N LEU A 52 5.42 -1.72 2.24
CA LEU A 52 5.51 -1.38 3.66
C LEU A 52 4.21 -1.66 4.44
N ASP A 53 3.46 -2.68 4.01
CA ASP A 53 2.25 -3.13 4.70
C ASP A 53 2.50 -4.25 5.73
N TRP A 54 1.43 -4.69 6.42
CA TRP A 54 1.45 -5.77 7.43
C TRP A 54 2.13 -7.07 6.98
N TYR A 55 2.27 -7.29 5.67
CA TYR A 55 2.84 -8.50 5.08
C TYR A 55 4.23 -8.28 4.50
N ARG A 56 4.96 -7.24 4.93
CA ARG A 56 6.35 -6.93 4.51
C ARG A 56 7.24 -8.18 4.44
N GLN A 57 7.26 -8.99 5.50
CA GLN A 57 8.16 -10.15 5.57
C GLN A 57 7.82 -11.20 4.50
N HIS A 58 6.54 -11.36 4.15
CA HIS A 58 6.12 -12.26 3.09
C HIS A 58 6.43 -11.66 1.71
N TRP A 59 6.19 -10.35 1.55
CA TRP A 59 6.56 -9.58 0.36
C TRP A 59 8.05 -9.71 0.03
N ASP A 60 8.91 -9.54 1.04
CA ASP A 60 10.37 -9.63 0.92
C ASP A 60 10.85 -11.04 0.57
N ARG A 61 10.26 -12.06 1.20
CA ARG A 61 10.62 -13.48 0.97
C ARG A 61 10.29 -13.94 -0.45
N GLU A 62 9.20 -13.45 -1.02
CA GLU A 62 8.80 -13.76 -2.40
C GLU A 62 9.49 -12.87 -3.45
N GLY A 63 10.41 -11.99 -3.03
CA GLY A 63 11.19 -11.16 -3.94
C GLY A 63 10.37 -10.08 -4.65
N CYS A 64 9.22 -9.70 -4.11
CA CYS A 64 8.29 -8.77 -4.74
C CYS A 64 8.85 -7.33 -4.85
N GLN A 65 9.93 -6.99 -4.12
CA GLN A 65 10.68 -5.73 -4.26
C GLN A 65 11.51 -5.65 -5.55
N LEU A 66 11.76 -6.78 -6.23
CA LEU A 66 12.57 -6.86 -7.45
C LEU A 66 11.70 -6.98 -8.71
N THR A 67 10.43 -7.36 -8.56
CA THR A 67 9.50 -7.51 -9.67
C THR A 67 8.89 -6.17 -10.03
N ASP A 68 9.51 -5.47 -10.96
CA ASP A 68 9.02 -4.22 -11.55
C ASP A 68 7.67 -4.46 -12.26
N GLY A 69 6.58 -4.03 -11.61
CA GLY A 69 5.30 -3.55 -12.16
C GLY A 69 4.56 -4.31 -13.28
N LYS A 70 5.04 -5.46 -13.76
CA LYS A 70 4.50 -6.08 -14.96
C LYS A 70 3.35 -7.01 -14.62
N CYS A 71 2.17 -6.59 -15.05
CA CYS A 71 1.04 -7.48 -15.27
C CYS A 71 1.41 -8.45 -16.38
N ASN A 72 2.03 -9.58 -16.02
CA ASN A 72 2.24 -10.66 -16.98
C ASN A 72 0.86 -11.13 -17.43
N LYS A 73 0.47 -10.72 -18.64
CA LYS A 73 -0.68 -11.27 -19.33
C LYS A 73 -0.35 -12.72 -19.63
N LYS A 74 -1.11 -13.62 -19.01
CA LYS A 74 -1.11 -15.03 -19.39
C LYS A 74 -1.67 -15.19 -20.79
#